data_AF-A0A2U3C8S5-F1
#
_entry.id   AF-A0A2U3C8S5-F1
#
_cell.length_a   1.000
_cell.length_b   1.000
_cell.length_c   1.000
_cell.angle_alpha   90.00
_cell.angle_beta   90.00
_cell.angle_gamma   90.00
#
_symmetry.space_group_name_H-M   'P 1'
#
loop_
_entity.id
_entity.type
_entity.pdbx_description
1 polymer ?
#
loop_
_entity_poly.entity_id
_entity_poly.type
_entity_poly.pdbx_seq_one_letter_code
_entity_poly.pdbx_strand_id
1 'polypeptide(L)'
;MTVAGSTGPVMSREEVDRALARLASEHEAIEASLLALQDHAGRRLLEGTALSGLTKERWASVEPVIPALWDHFEVYGAALRTARELRGDRRWPPSGDLARLTRTLRGDGVTVPGGVLPDVGHDAPGDPVLLPEPIGLERLAERMNDWYAEVIAVVTAADAVWSALPARIDLLSAEARRVESLARSVGVRPSEHPAGDDLEQLIAELAALRAEVVADPLAYWLPAKGRRAGGGRPDTRRYERAERELEDIRREVEAVLHVREDAEHRLMRLRDVLSRADRTLTEARSARGEVLARIAGSVVPAVSGPSAALHERLAVAVGYHRAGHWHRLSPLLDDLEEQADEELQRARASLTAVTAPLAVRAELRGRLDAYKARAIRQGTADDPLLMERYDQARRLLWSAPCDLRAAESAVLRFQEAVAEAPAAEGAADGGGTEG
;
A
#
# COMPACT_ATOMS: atom_id res chain seq x y z
N MET A 1 -17.82 -78.54 33.55
CA MET A 1 -17.80 -77.69 32.34
C MET A 1 -18.25 -76.30 32.76
N THR A 2 -17.31 -75.39 32.88
CA THR A 2 -17.46 -74.06 33.44
C THR A 2 -18.17 -73.14 32.46
N VAL A 3 -19.28 -72.58 32.90
CA VAL A 3 -20.03 -71.50 32.24
C VAL A 3 -19.10 -70.30 32.09
N ALA A 4 -18.75 -69.95 30.86
CA ALA A 4 -18.05 -68.71 30.55
C ALA A 4 -19.02 -67.56 30.75
N GLY A 5 -18.85 -66.80 31.84
CA GLY A 5 -19.44 -65.47 31.99
C GLY A 5 -18.74 -64.46 31.09
N SER A 6 -19.36 -63.29 30.91
CA SER A 6 -18.93 -62.20 30.03
C SER A 6 -17.51 -61.65 30.25
N THR A 7 -16.81 -62.07 31.31
CA THR A 7 -15.47 -61.61 31.70
C THR A 7 -14.31 -62.54 31.29
N GLY A 8 -14.59 -63.65 30.60
CA GLY A 8 -13.57 -64.66 30.26
C GLY A 8 -13.01 -65.42 31.48
N PRO A 9 -11.93 -66.22 31.32
CA PRO A 9 -11.29 -66.94 32.44
C PRO A 9 -10.67 -65.97 33.47
N VAL A 10 -10.65 -66.39 34.75
CA VAL A 10 -10.06 -65.62 35.87
C VAL A 10 -8.61 -65.29 35.55
N MET A 11 -8.23 -64.01 35.71
CA MET A 11 -6.88 -63.52 35.40
C MET A 11 -5.83 -64.16 36.31
N SER A 12 -4.67 -64.45 35.75
CA SER A 12 -3.48 -64.79 36.52
C SER A 12 -2.92 -63.56 37.24
N ARG A 13 -2.09 -63.77 38.28
CA ARG A 13 -1.45 -62.69 39.02
C ARG A 13 -0.66 -61.73 38.11
N GLU A 14 0.12 -62.27 37.19
CA GLU A 14 0.92 -61.46 36.25
C GLU A 14 0.06 -60.66 35.27
N GLU A 15 -1.13 -61.16 34.92
CA GLU A 15 -2.09 -60.42 34.10
C GLU A 15 -2.76 -59.29 34.90
N VAL A 16 -3.07 -59.52 36.18
CA VAL A 16 -3.61 -58.49 37.07
C VAL A 16 -2.59 -57.37 37.31
N ASP A 17 -1.34 -57.71 37.61
CA ASP A 17 -0.28 -56.73 37.84
C ASP A 17 -0.01 -55.87 36.57
N ARG A 18 -0.02 -56.50 35.38
CA ARG A 18 0.08 -55.78 34.10
C ARG A 18 -1.12 -54.88 33.82
N ALA A 19 -2.34 -55.35 34.10
CA ALA A 19 -3.54 -54.56 33.90
C ALA A 19 -3.59 -53.34 34.84
N LEU A 20 -3.23 -53.52 36.12
CA LEU A 20 -3.14 -52.43 37.08
C LEU A 20 -2.07 -51.40 36.70
N ALA A 21 -0.91 -51.83 36.22
CA ALA A 21 0.13 -50.93 35.74
C ALA A 21 -0.33 -50.12 34.51
N ARG A 22 -1.01 -50.76 33.56
CA ARG A 22 -1.57 -50.08 32.37
C ARG A 22 -2.63 -49.05 32.75
N LEU A 23 -3.61 -49.43 33.57
CA LEU A 23 -4.67 -48.52 34.02
C LEU A 23 -4.12 -47.37 34.89
N ALA A 24 -3.02 -47.61 35.62
CA ALA A 24 -2.30 -46.56 36.34
C ALA A 24 -1.71 -45.52 35.39
N SER A 25 -1.01 -45.96 34.35
CA SER A 25 -0.46 -45.03 33.36
C SER A 25 -1.55 -44.29 32.59
N GLU A 26 -2.68 -44.93 32.33
CA GLU A 26 -3.84 -44.31 31.69
C GLU A 26 -4.49 -43.27 32.61
N HIS A 27 -4.62 -43.56 33.90
CA HIS A 27 -5.09 -42.59 34.91
C HIS A 27 -4.24 -41.31 34.92
N GLU A 28 -2.91 -41.45 34.98
CA GLU A 28 -1.98 -40.32 34.96
C GLU A 28 -2.08 -39.52 33.65
N ALA A 29 -2.26 -40.18 32.51
CA ALA A 29 -2.44 -39.53 31.22
C ALA A 29 -3.77 -38.75 31.11
N ILE A 30 -4.85 -39.31 31.65
CA ILE A 30 -6.16 -38.65 31.72
C ILE A 30 -6.08 -37.43 32.65
N GLU A 31 -5.46 -37.58 33.82
CA GLU A 31 -5.27 -36.48 34.79
C GLU A 31 -4.53 -35.30 34.16
N ALA A 32 -3.39 -35.57 33.51
CA ALA A 32 -2.61 -34.54 32.83
C ALA A 32 -3.43 -33.83 31.72
N SER A 33 -4.27 -34.58 31.01
CA SER A 33 -5.12 -34.05 29.93
C SER A 33 -6.24 -33.17 30.47
N LEU A 34 -6.90 -33.57 31.57
CA LEU A 34 -7.95 -32.77 32.24
C LEU A 34 -7.39 -31.47 32.83
N LEU A 35 -6.20 -31.51 33.44
CA LEU A 35 -5.49 -30.32 33.91
C LEU A 35 -5.13 -29.39 32.75
N ALA A 36 -4.63 -29.92 31.63
CA ALA A 36 -4.33 -29.12 30.45
C ALA A 36 -5.58 -28.43 29.87
N LEU A 37 -6.73 -29.11 29.88
CA LEU A 37 -8.01 -28.52 29.48
C LEU A 37 -8.46 -27.41 30.44
N GLN A 38 -8.24 -27.59 31.75
CA GLN A 38 -8.55 -26.57 32.75
C GLN A 38 -7.72 -25.29 32.57
N ASP A 39 -6.43 -25.44 32.29
CA ASP A 39 -5.52 -24.30 32.12
C ASP A 39 -5.57 -23.65 30.72
N HIS A 40 -6.37 -24.21 29.81
CA HIS A 40 -6.44 -23.77 28.41
C HIS A 40 -6.98 -22.33 28.29
N ALA A 41 -6.26 -21.49 27.52
CA ALA A 41 -6.62 -20.08 27.34
C ALA A 41 -8.02 -19.90 26.70
N GLY A 42 -8.30 -20.61 25.60
CA GLY A 42 -9.63 -20.65 24.99
C GLY A 42 -10.78 -20.95 25.94
N ARG A 43 -10.60 -21.85 26.93
CA ARG A 43 -11.64 -22.16 27.92
C ARG A 43 -11.95 -20.95 28.80
N ARG A 44 -10.92 -20.33 29.37
CA ARG A 44 -11.07 -19.12 30.21
C ARG A 44 -11.77 -17.99 29.45
N LEU A 45 -11.48 -17.85 28.16
CA LEU A 45 -12.13 -16.86 27.30
C LEU A 45 -13.60 -17.20 27.04
N LEU A 46 -13.94 -18.48 26.78
CA LEU A 46 -15.33 -18.91 26.59
C LEU A 46 -16.18 -18.70 27.86
N GLU A 47 -15.63 -18.98 29.04
CA GLU A 47 -16.31 -18.77 30.33
C GLU A 47 -16.49 -17.26 30.66
N GLY A 48 -15.56 -16.40 30.21
CA GLY A 48 -15.51 -14.99 30.56
C GLY A 48 -16.14 -14.02 29.56
N THR A 49 -16.59 -14.48 28.40
CA THR A 49 -17.09 -13.62 27.31
C THR A 49 -18.58 -13.79 27.05
N ALA A 50 -19.24 -12.72 26.59
CA ALA A 50 -20.63 -12.80 26.15
C ALA A 50 -20.69 -13.46 24.77
N LEU A 51 -20.91 -14.77 24.76
CA LEU A 51 -20.95 -15.59 23.54
C LEU A 51 -22.26 -15.38 22.76
N SER A 52 -22.16 -15.49 21.44
CA SER A 52 -23.30 -15.44 20.52
C SER A 52 -23.23 -16.54 19.45
N GLY A 53 -24.32 -16.71 18.69
CA GLY A 53 -24.37 -17.60 17.54
C GLY A 53 -23.92 -19.04 17.80
N LEU A 54 -23.11 -19.57 16.89
CA LEU A 54 -22.68 -20.97 16.90
C LEU A 54 -21.79 -21.29 18.12
N THR A 55 -20.96 -20.34 18.53
CA THR A 55 -20.08 -20.50 19.70
C THR A 55 -20.90 -20.68 20.97
N LYS A 56 -21.96 -19.88 21.16
CA LYS A 56 -22.85 -20.02 22.31
C LYS A 56 -23.55 -21.38 22.32
N GLU A 57 -24.08 -21.82 21.20
CA GLU A 57 -24.78 -23.11 21.08
C GLU A 57 -23.86 -24.28 21.40
N ARG A 58 -22.66 -24.31 20.80
CA ARG A 58 -21.69 -25.38 21.02
C ARG A 58 -21.09 -25.34 22.42
N TRP A 59 -20.85 -24.15 22.97
CA TRP A 59 -20.35 -24.03 24.34
C TRP A 59 -21.38 -24.53 25.35
N ALA A 60 -22.65 -24.14 25.19
CA ALA A 60 -23.73 -24.58 26.08
C ALA A 60 -23.92 -26.11 26.10
N SER A 61 -23.62 -26.80 24.99
CA SER A 61 -23.67 -28.27 24.96
C SER A 61 -22.48 -28.93 25.64
N VAL A 62 -21.28 -28.33 25.59
CA VAL A 62 -20.04 -28.97 26.09
C VAL A 62 -19.63 -28.50 27.49
N GLU A 63 -20.07 -27.33 27.93
CA GLU A 63 -19.76 -26.78 29.26
C GLU A 63 -20.18 -27.72 30.41
N PRO A 64 -21.38 -28.34 30.40
CA PRO A 64 -21.78 -29.30 31.44
C PRO A 64 -21.00 -30.62 31.40
N VAL A 65 -20.32 -30.93 30.28
CA VAL A 65 -19.47 -32.13 30.14
C VAL A 65 -18.22 -32.03 31.03
N ILE A 66 -17.73 -30.81 31.27
CA ILE A 66 -16.49 -30.57 32.02
C ILE A 66 -16.58 -31.08 33.47
N PRO A 67 -17.58 -30.70 34.29
CA PRO A 67 -17.72 -31.25 35.63
C PRO A 67 -17.98 -32.77 35.59
N ALA A 68 -18.75 -33.25 34.61
CA ALA A 68 -19.01 -34.68 34.46
C ALA A 68 -17.73 -35.49 34.20
N LEU A 69 -16.78 -34.97 33.40
CA LEU A 69 -15.47 -35.59 33.18
C LEU A 69 -14.69 -35.77 34.49
N TRP A 70 -14.70 -34.77 35.37
CA TRP A 70 -14.06 -34.86 36.68
C TRP A 70 -14.76 -35.87 37.61
N ASP A 71 -16.10 -35.89 37.62
CA ASP A 71 -16.85 -36.89 38.39
C ASP A 71 -16.54 -38.32 37.93
N HIS A 72 -16.46 -38.55 36.62
CA HIS A 72 -16.13 -39.86 36.04
C HIS A 72 -14.66 -40.24 36.31
N PHE A 73 -13.75 -39.26 36.29
CA PHE A 73 -12.35 -39.45 36.66
C PHE A 73 -12.20 -39.87 38.14
N GLU A 74 -12.94 -39.24 39.05
CA GLU A 74 -12.93 -39.63 40.46
C GLU A 74 -13.45 -41.06 40.68
N VAL A 75 -14.51 -41.45 39.98
CA VAL A 75 -15.04 -42.83 40.00
C VAL A 75 -14.01 -43.82 39.45
N TYR A 76 -13.35 -43.48 38.34
CA TYR A 76 -12.28 -44.28 37.75
C TYR A 76 -11.09 -44.46 38.72
N GLY A 77 -10.63 -43.36 39.33
CA GLY A 77 -9.56 -43.35 40.33
C GLY A 77 -9.92 -44.14 41.59
N ALA A 78 -11.15 -44.03 42.08
CA ALA A 78 -11.64 -44.80 43.24
C ALA A 78 -11.65 -46.31 42.96
N ALA A 79 -12.17 -46.73 41.81
CA ALA A 79 -12.17 -48.13 41.41
C ALA A 79 -10.75 -48.70 41.28
N LEU A 80 -9.80 -47.91 40.74
CA LEU A 80 -8.40 -48.30 40.64
C LEU A 80 -7.71 -48.40 42.01
N ARG A 81 -8.00 -47.48 42.95
CA ARG A 81 -7.52 -47.57 44.35
C ARG A 81 -8.04 -48.83 45.02
N THR A 82 -9.34 -49.12 44.93
CA THR A 82 -9.94 -50.33 45.48
C THR A 82 -9.35 -51.60 44.88
N ALA A 83 -9.07 -51.62 43.57
CA ALA A 83 -8.43 -52.76 42.90
C ALA A 83 -6.97 -52.98 43.39
N ARG A 84 -6.21 -51.90 43.63
CA ARG A 84 -4.85 -51.99 44.21
C ARG A 84 -4.87 -52.50 45.66
N GLU A 85 -5.80 -52.02 46.48
CA GLU A 85 -6.00 -52.49 47.86
C GLU A 85 -6.37 -53.98 47.92
N LEU A 86 -7.25 -54.43 47.03
CA LEU A 86 -7.65 -55.84 46.89
C LEU A 86 -6.49 -56.74 46.45
N ARG A 87 -5.60 -56.25 45.58
CA ARG A 87 -4.38 -56.97 45.18
C ARG A 87 -3.41 -57.08 46.37
N GLY A 88 -3.19 -55.98 47.10
CA GLY A 88 -2.28 -55.88 48.26
C GLY A 88 -0.82 -56.29 47.94
N ASP A 89 0.02 -56.48 48.96
CA ASP A 89 1.40 -56.97 48.80
C ASP A 89 1.54 -58.49 48.95
N ARG A 90 0.42 -59.21 48.82
CA ARG A 90 0.38 -60.65 49.09
C ARG A 90 1.02 -61.43 47.95
N ARG A 91 1.94 -62.34 48.30
CA ARG A 91 2.59 -63.24 47.33
C ARG A 91 1.60 -64.15 46.59
N TRP A 92 0.48 -64.50 47.23
CA TRP A 92 -0.58 -65.35 46.68
C TRP A 92 -1.96 -64.84 47.11
N PRO A 93 -2.70 -64.10 46.25
CA PRO A 93 -4.07 -63.71 46.53
C PRO A 93 -5.00 -64.94 46.53
N PRO A 94 -6.01 -65.02 47.42
CA PRO A 94 -6.99 -66.10 47.39
C PRO A 94 -7.82 -66.04 46.09
N SER A 95 -8.27 -67.20 45.59
CA SER A 95 -8.98 -67.30 44.30
C SER A 95 -10.26 -66.45 44.22
N GLY A 96 -10.89 -66.15 45.37
CA GLY A 96 -12.02 -65.22 45.46
C GLY A 96 -11.65 -63.76 45.20
N ASP A 97 -10.46 -63.33 45.64
CA ASP A 97 -9.95 -61.98 45.39
C ASP A 97 -9.56 -61.82 43.90
N LEU A 98 -8.96 -62.86 43.29
CA LEU A 98 -8.66 -62.86 41.85
C LEU A 98 -9.92 -62.81 40.97
N ALA A 99 -11.00 -63.50 41.36
CA ALA A 99 -12.27 -63.43 40.66
C ALA A 99 -12.93 -62.04 40.80
N ARG A 100 -12.81 -61.40 41.98
CA ARG A 100 -13.29 -60.03 42.22
C ARG A 100 -12.47 -59.01 41.42
N LEU A 101 -11.15 -59.14 41.41
CA LEU A 101 -10.23 -58.32 40.60
C LEU A 101 -10.51 -58.47 39.11
N THR A 102 -10.73 -59.69 38.63
CA THR A 102 -11.10 -59.93 37.22
C THR A 102 -12.40 -59.21 36.85
N ARG A 103 -13.40 -59.20 37.75
CA ARG A 103 -14.68 -58.51 37.52
C ARG A 103 -14.53 -56.98 37.51
N THR A 104 -13.72 -56.41 38.39
CA THR A 104 -13.47 -54.96 38.42
C THR A 104 -12.63 -54.49 37.24
N LEU A 105 -11.68 -55.31 36.77
CA LEU A 105 -10.75 -54.94 35.70
C LEU A 105 -11.26 -55.24 34.28
N ARG A 106 -12.12 -56.27 34.11
CA ARG A 106 -12.65 -56.70 32.79
C ARG A 106 -14.18 -56.73 32.70
N GLY A 107 -14.90 -56.59 33.80
CA GLY A 107 -16.37 -56.63 33.82
C GLY A 107 -16.99 -55.31 34.22
N ASP A 108 -18.32 -55.30 34.31
CA ASP A 108 -19.13 -54.12 34.63
C ASP A 108 -19.16 -53.86 36.15
N GLY A 109 -17.98 -53.77 36.76
CA GLY A 109 -17.80 -53.71 38.21
C GLY A 109 -17.83 -52.31 38.82
N VAL A 110 -17.93 -51.26 38.00
CA VAL A 110 -17.93 -49.86 38.44
C VAL A 110 -19.31 -49.27 38.21
N THR A 111 -19.86 -48.62 39.23
CA THR A 111 -21.14 -47.93 39.14
C THR A 111 -20.88 -46.45 38.98
N VAL A 112 -21.34 -45.89 37.86
CA VAL A 112 -21.22 -44.46 37.58
C VAL A 112 -22.59 -43.82 37.83
N PRO A 113 -22.65 -42.59 38.40
CA PRO A 113 -23.90 -41.83 38.46
C PRO A 113 -24.49 -41.74 37.05
N GLY A 114 -25.77 -42.10 36.87
CA GLY A 114 -26.43 -41.88 35.60
C GLY A 114 -26.44 -40.38 35.31
N GLY A 115 -25.50 -39.90 34.49
CA GLY A 115 -25.44 -38.51 34.06
C GLY A 115 -26.26 -38.37 32.80
N VAL A 116 -27.28 -37.52 32.81
CA VAL A 116 -27.77 -36.94 31.55
C VAL A 116 -26.66 -36.03 31.07
N LEU A 117 -25.84 -36.54 30.17
CA LEU A 117 -25.22 -35.66 29.19
C LEU A 117 -26.19 -35.57 28.01
N PRO A 118 -26.30 -34.40 27.35
CA PRO A 118 -27.22 -34.24 26.25
C PRO A 118 -26.88 -35.26 25.17
N ASP A 119 -27.64 -36.35 25.12
CA ASP A 119 -27.60 -37.28 24.01
C ASP A 119 -28.20 -36.52 22.82
N VAL A 120 -27.33 -36.01 21.96
CA VAL A 120 -27.73 -35.35 20.71
C VAL A 120 -28.20 -36.44 19.76
N GLY A 121 -29.43 -36.88 20.01
CA GLY A 121 -30.21 -37.65 19.08
C GLY A 121 -30.77 -38.93 19.65
N HIS A 122 -31.73 -38.84 20.58
CA HIS A 122 -32.88 -39.76 20.68
C HIS A 122 -34.06 -39.01 21.34
N ASP A 123 -35.00 -38.53 20.52
CA ASP A 123 -36.27 -37.94 20.96
C ASP A 123 -37.16 -39.02 21.59
N ALA A 124 -37.21 -39.09 22.93
CA ALA A 124 -38.25 -39.79 23.66
C ALA A 124 -38.79 -38.88 24.79
N PRO A 125 -40.12 -38.65 24.86
CA PRO A 125 -40.69 -37.80 25.89
C PRO A 125 -40.86 -38.57 27.20
N GLY A 126 -40.00 -38.29 28.18
CA GLY A 126 -40.12 -38.71 29.56
C GLY A 126 -38.91 -38.26 30.37
N ASP A 127 -39.11 -37.76 31.59
CA ASP A 127 -38.02 -37.50 32.53
C ASP A 127 -37.24 -38.81 32.77
N PRO A 128 -35.96 -38.90 32.40
CA PRO A 128 -35.20 -40.12 32.62
C PRO A 128 -34.92 -40.26 34.12
N VAL A 129 -35.50 -41.28 34.74
CA VAL A 129 -35.04 -41.76 36.04
C VAL A 129 -33.62 -42.29 35.85
N LEU A 130 -32.63 -41.55 36.34
CA LEU A 130 -31.20 -41.84 36.18
C LEU A 130 -30.79 -42.98 37.11
N LEU A 131 -30.92 -44.20 36.61
CA LEU A 131 -30.42 -45.37 37.32
C LEU A 131 -28.89 -45.44 37.20
N PRO A 132 -28.16 -45.74 38.28
CA PRO A 132 -26.72 -45.97 38.22
C PRO A 132 -26.42 -47.09 37.22
N GLU A 133 -25.56 -46.82 36.24
CA GLU A 133 -25.20 -47.78 35.18
C GLU A 133 -23.93 -48.54 35.60
N PRO A 134 -23.94 -49.90 35.56
CA PRO A 134 -22.72 -50.67 35.70
C PRO A 134 -21.91 -50.57 34.39
N ILE A 135 -20.67 -50.10 34.49
CA ILE A 135 -19.76 -49.91 33.35
C ILE A 135 -18.37 -50.48 33.68
N GLY A 136 -17.69 -51.03 32.67
CA GLY A 136 -16.29 -51.42 32.78
C GLY A 136 -15.33 -50.23 32.73
N LEU A 137 -14.16 -50.36 33.35
CA LEU A 137 -13.13 -49.30 33.37
C LEU A 137 -12.66 -48.88 31.97
N GLU A 138 -12.49 -49.82 31.05
CA GLU A 138 -12.09 -49.54 29.67
C GLU A 138 -13.16 -48.71 28.94
N ARG A 139 -14.45 -49.07 29.10
CA ARG A 139 -15.57 -48.33 28.49
C ARG A 139 -15.79 -46.96 29.13
N LEU A 140 -15.50 -46.83 30.43
CA LEU A 140 -15.53 -45.54 31.13
C LEU A 140 -14.44 -44.61 30.58
N ALA A 141 -13.22 -45.11 30.39
CA ALA A 141 -12.13 -44.36 29.79
C ALA A 141 -12.43 -43.97 28.34
N GLU A 142 -12.99 -44.88 27.52
CA GLU A 142 -13.47 -44.56 26.16
C GLU A 142 -14.49 -43.43 26.16
N ARG A 143 -15.51 -43.51 27.02
CA ARG A 143 -16.55 -42.47 27.16
C ARG A 143 -15.95 -41.11 27.56
N MET A 144 -15.02 -41.11 28.53
CA MET A 144 -14.32 -39.89 28.94
C MET A 144 -13.46 -39.31 27.81
N ASN A 145 -12.79 -40.16 27.02
CA ASN A 145 -11.98 -39.73 25.90
C ASN A 145 -12.83 -39.09 24.80
N ASP A 146 -14.01 -39.65 24.51
CA ASP A 146 -14.95 -39.08 23.52
C ASP A 146 -15.44 -37.69 23.95
N TRP A 147 -15.89 -37.56 25.21
CA TRP A 147 -16.30 -36.29 25.79
C TRP A 147 -15.17 -35.26 25.86
N TYR A 148 -13.97 -35.69 26.26
CA TYR A 148 -12.78 -34.84 26.24
C TYR A 148 -12.49 -34.33 24.82
N ALA A 149 -12.59 -35.21 23.81
CA ALA A 149 -12.37 -34.85 22.41
C ALA A 149 -13.38 -33.81 21.92
N GLU A 150 -14.64 -33.88 22.34
CA GLU A 150 -15.66 -32.88 22.02
C GLU A 150 -15.35 -31.51 22.65
N VAL A 151 -15.05 -31.47 23.95
CA VAL A 151 -14.75 -30.22 24.66
C VAL A 151 -13.48 -29.58 24.09
N ILE A 152 -12.39 -30.35 23.95
CA ILE A 152 -11.12 -29.81 23.49
C ILE A 152 -11.22 -29.31 22.04
N ALA A 153 -12.04 -29.94 21.19
CA ALA A 153 -12.27 -29.47 19.82
C ALA A 153 -12.92 -28.08 19.78
N VAL A 154 -13.88 -27.79 20.67
CA VAL A 154 -14.50 -26.46 20.77
C VAL A 154 -13.51 -25.44 21.32
N VAL A 155 -12.82 -25.76 22.41
CA VAL A 155 -11.87 -24.88 23.08
C VAL A 155 -10.70 -24.51 22.18
N THR A 156 -10.10 -25.48 21.49
CA THR A 156 -8.97 -25.25 20.57
C THR A 156 -9.38 -24.50 19.31
N ALA A 157 -10.57 -24.76 18.76
CA ALA A 157 -11.10 -24.02 17.62
C ALA A 157 -11.32 -22.54 17.94
N ALA A 158 -11.95 -22.23 19.08
CA ALA A 158 -12.16 -20.86 19.52
C ALA A 158 -10.83 -20.13 19.78
N ASP A 159 -9.90 -20.77 20.48
CA ASP A 159 -8.57 -20.24 20.77
C ASP A 159 -7.77 -19.92 19.50
N ALA A 160 -7.80 -20.82 18.51
CA ALA A 160 -7.12 -20.62 17.24
C ALA A 160 -7.66 -19.41 16.47
N VAL A 161 -8.98 -19.17 16.51
CA VAL A 161 -9.59 -18.00 15.85
C VAL A 161 -9.25 -16.71 16.61
N TRP A 162 -9.39 -16.69 17.92
CA TRP A 162 -9.07 -15.51 18.74
C TRP A 162 -7.59 -15.16 18.76
N SER A 163 -6.71 -16.15 18.59
CA SER A 163 -5.27 -15.90 18.45
C SER A 163 -4.91 -15.35 17.06
N ALA A 164 -5.70 -15.66 16.03
CA ALA A 164 -5.36 -15.31 14.65
C ALA A 164 -6.00 -14.02 14.13
N LEU A 165 -7.28 -13.77 14.41
CA LEU A 165 -8.07 -12.74 13.70
C LEU A 165 -8.14 -11.37 14.40
N PRO A 166 -8.45 -11.25 15.71
CA PRO A 166 -8.68 -9.95 16.36
C PRO A 166 -7.55 -8.93 16.14
N ALA A 167 -6.30 -9.33 16.40
CA ALA A 167 -5.15 -8.44 16.24
C ALA A 167 -4.93 -8.02 14.79
N ARG A 168 -5.18 -8.91 13.82
CA ARG A 168 -5.07 -8.60 12.38
C ARG A 168 -6.16 -7.62 11.94
N ILE A 169 -7.39 -7.81 12.41
CA ILE A 169 -8.49 -6.88 12.13
C ILE A 169 -8.21 -5.49 12.72
N ASP A 170 -7.61 -5.43 13.92
CA ASP A 170 -7.23 -4.17 14.54
C ASP A 170 -6.13 -3.44 13.77
N LEU A 171 -5.13 -4.17 13.27
CA LEU A 171 -4.09 -3.61 12.40
C LEU A 171 -4.69 -3.06 11.09
N LEU A 172 -5.58 -3.82 10.45
CA LEU A 172 -6.25 -3.39 9.22
C LEU A 172 -7.17 -2.19 9.46
N SER A 173 -7.88 -2.16 10.59
CA SER A 173 -8.71 -1.02 11.01
C SER A 173 -7.87 0.24 11.26
N ALA A 174 -6.68 0.09 11.84
CA ALA A 174 -5.76 1.20 12.02
C ALA A 174 -5.21 1.73 10.68
N GLU A 175 -4.95 0.84 9.72
CA GLU A 175 -4.57 1.23 8.35
C GLU A 175 -5.72 1.96 7.64
N ALA A 176 -6.94 1.45 7.72
CA ALA A 176 -8.11 2.10 7.14
C ALA A 176 -8.29 3.54 7.67
N ARG A 177 -8.09 3.77 8.97
CA ARG A 177 -8.11 5.13 9.56
C ARG A 177 -6.98 6.04 9.06
N ARG A 178 -5.79 5.47 8.75
CA ARG A 178 -4.70 6.24 8.14
C ARG A 178 -5.05 6.66 6.71
N VAL A 179 -5.57 5.72 5.92
CA VAL A 179 -6.07 5.99 4.56
C VAL A 179 -7.20 7.02 4.61
N GLU A 180 -8.07 6.97 5.61
CA GLU A 180 -9.14 7.94 5.80
C GLU A 180 -8.60 9.35 6.10
N SER A 181 -7.56 9.46 6.91
CA SER A 181 -6.89 10.74 7.14
C SER A 181 -6.25 11.31 5.86
N LEU A 182 -5.67 10.45 5.02
CA LEU A 182 -5.10 10.84 3.73
C LEU A 182 -6.21 11.24 2.75
N ALA A 183 -7.26 10.44 2.62
CA ALA A 183 -8.43 10.73 1.78
C ALA A 183 -9.00 12.12 2.10
N ARG A 184 -9.22 12.43 3.39
CA ARG A 184 -9.73 13.74 3.81
C ARG A 184 -8.80 14.90 3.46
N SER A 185 -7.47 14.73 3.53
CA SER A 185 -6.52 15.79 3.16
C SER A 185 -6.47 16.01 1.64
N VAL A 186 -6.68 14.95 0.87
CA VAL A 186 -6.75 14.95 -0.59
C VAL A 186 -8.14 15.38 -1.11
N GLY A 187 -9.13 15.52 -0.23
CA GLY A 187 -10.49 15.97 -0.58
C GLY A 187 -11.41 14.85 -1.03
N VAL A 188 -11.00 13.59 -0.85
CA VAL A 188 -11.86 12.42 -0.97
C VAL A 188 -12.69 12.34 0.31
N ARG A 189 -13.98 12.66 0.20
CA ARG A 189 -14.93 12.68 1.33
C ARG A 189 -16.14 11.80 1.03
N PRO A 190 -16.78 11.24 2.07
CA PRO A 190 -18.08 10.57 1.91
C PRO A 190 -19.08 11.50 1.22
N SER A 191 -19.97 10.95 0.40
CA SER A 191 -20.96 11.61 -0.47
C SER A 191 -20.44 12.47 -1.61
N GLU A 192 -19.16 12.84 -1.59
CA GLU A 192 -18.50 13.62 -2.66
C GLU A 192 -17.70 12.72 -3.61
N HIS A 193 -17.17 11.59 -3.12
CA HIS A 193 -16.35 10.67 -3.89
C HIS A 193 -16.64 9.20 -3.51
N PRO A 194 -16.77 8.27 -4.48
CA PRO A 194 -17.09 6.86 -4.21
C PRO A 194 -16.09 6.20 -3.26
N ALA A 195 -14.79 6.42 -3.46
CA ALA A 195 -13.77 5.89 -2.54
C ALA A 195 -13.90 6.39 -1.09
N GLY A 196 -14.56 7.53 -0.86
CA GLY A 196 -14.87 8.01 0.49
C GLY A 196 -16.03 7.22 1.13
N ASP A 197 -17.06 6.92 0.35
CA ASP A 197 -18.20 6.09 0.76
C ASP A 197 -17.75 4.63 1.02
N ASP A 198 -16.96 4.07 0.10
CA ASP A 198 -16.41 2.72 0.21
C ASP A 198 -15.54 2.58 1.47
N LEU A 199 -14.74 3.61 1.79
CA LEU A 199 -13.89 3.60 2.99
C LEU A 199 -14.70 3.69 4.28
N GLU A 200 -15.73 4.53 4.32
CA GLU A 200 -16.62 4.63 5.48
C GLU A 200 -17.35 3.29 5.73
N GLN A 201 -17.85 2.68 4.66
CA GLN A 201 -18.46 1.35 4.70
C GLN A 201 -17.44 0.30 5.20
N LEU A 202 -16.23 0.27 4.65
CA LEU A 202 -15.20 -0.68 5.04
C LEU A 202 -14.81 -0.55 6.52
N ILE A 203 -14.70 0.67 7.04
CA ILE A 203 -14.41 0.90 8.47
C ILE A 203 -15.54 0.35 9.35
N ALA A 204 -16.80 0.56 8.96
CA ALA A 204 -17.94 0.00 9.66
C ALA A 204 -17.97 -1.54 9.58
N GLU A 205 -17.67 -2.11 8.42
CA GLU A 205 -17.58 -3.56 8.21
C GLU A 205 -16.46 -4.20 9.04
N LEU A 206 -15.30 -3.57 9.15
CA LEU A 206 -14.19 -4.05 10.00
C LEU A 206 -14.56 -4.02 11.49
N ALA A 207 -15.25 -2.97 11.94
CA ALA A 207 -15.75 -2.88 13.31
C ALA A 207 -16.78 -3.97 13.62
N ALA A 208 -17.72 -4.22 12.69
CA ALA A 208 -18.70 -5.30 12.81
C ALA A 208 -18.01 -6.67 12.81
N LEU A 209 -17.09 -6.91 11.87
CA LEU A 209 -16.32 -8.15 11.77
C LEU A 209 -15.53 -8.41 13.07
N ARG A 210 -14.93 -7.37 13.66
CA ARG A 210 -14.22 -7.48 14.93
C ARG A 210 -15.16 -7.92 16.06
N ALA A 211 -16.33 -7.32 16.16
CA ALA A 211 -17.33 -7.67 17.18
C ALA A 211 -17.85 -9.11 16.98
N GLU A 212 -18.16 -9.50 15.74
CA GLU A 212 -18.60 -10.85 15.36
C GLU A 212 -17.54 -11.90 15.73
N VAL A 213 -16.27 -11.70 15.37
CA VAL A 213 -15.18 -12.65 15.68
C VAL A 213 -14.93 -12.81 17.18
N VAL A 214 -15.09 -11.74 17.96
CA VAL A 214 -14.94 -11.80 19.42
C VAL A 214 -16.12 -12.55 20.06
N ALA A 215 -17.34 -12.32 19.60
CA ALA A 215 -18.55 -12.91 20.20
C ALA A 215 -18.90 -14.31 19.66
N ASP A 216 -18.51 -14.65 18.42
CA ASP A 216 -18.77 -15.94 17.77
C ASP A 216 -17.55 -16.43 16.96
N PRO A 217 -16.44 -16.83 17.62
CA PRO A 217 -15.25 -17.33 16.93
C PRO A 217 -15.49 -18.61 16.11
N LEU A 218 -16.37 -19.52 16.55
CA LEU A 218 -16.60 -20.79 15.86
C LEU A 218 -17.27 -20.61 14.49
N ALA A 219 -17.98 -19.51 14.25
CA ALA A 219 -18.47 -19.16 12.91
C ALA A 219 -17.33 -18.94 11.90
N TYR A 220 -16.13 -18.60 12.39
CA TYR A 220 -14.92 -18.40 11.59
C TYR A 220 -13.96 -19.58 11.69
N TRP A 221 -14.44 -20.77 12.06
CA TRP A 221 -13.63 -21.98 12.08
C TRP A 221 -13.96 -22.90 10.90
N LEU A 222 -12.95 -23.25 10.12
CA LEU A 222 -13.06 -24.26 9.07
C LEU A 222 -12.50 -25.60 9.57
N PRO A 223 -13.35 -26.60 9.86
CA PRO A 223 -12.88 -27.91 10.25
C PRO A 223 -12.10 -28.58 9.10
N ALA A 224 -11.01 -29.29 9.41
CA ALA A 224 -10.25 -30.00 8.40
C ALA A 224 -11.09 -31.12 7.79
N LYS A 225 -11.04 -31.26 6.45
CA LYS A 225 -11.67 -32.37 5.75
C LYS A 225 -10.79 -33.61 5.87
N GLY A 226 -11.16 -34.58 6.71
CA GLY A 226 -10.48 -35.89 6.81
C GLY A 226 -10.60 -36.57 8.19
N ARG A 227 -10.20 -37.84 8.29
CA ARG A 227 -10.28 -38.67 9.52
C ARG A 227 -9.24 -38.33 10.60
N ARG A 228 -8.54 -37.19 10.51
CA ARG A 228 -7.68 -36.71 11.59
C ARG A 228 -8.50 -35.76 12.46
N ALA A 229 -9.10 -36.32 13.51
CA ALA A 229 -9.78 -35.57 14.56
C ALA A 229 -8.83 -34.50 15.12
N GLY A 230 -9.32 -33.26 15.28
CA GLY A 230 -8.59 -32.15 15.92
C GLY A 230 -7.89 -31.16 14.98
N GLY A 231 -7.97 -31.32 13.66
CA GLY A 231 -7.42 -30.34 12.70
C GLY A 231 -8.44 -29.33 12.20
N GLY A 232 -8.02 -28.08 12.00
CA GLY A 232 -8.80 -27.04 11.31
C GLY A 232 -8.01 -25.75 11.17
N ARG A 233 -8.64 -24.73 10.58
CA ARG A 233 -8.02 -23.39 10.44
C ARG A 233 -9.06 -22.28 10.56
N PRO A 234 -8.67 -21.08 11.01
CA PRO A 234 -9.53 -19.91 10.93
C PRO A 234 -9.90 -19.57 9.47
N ASP A 235 -11.15 -19.16 9.23
CA ASP A 235 -11.58 -18.61 7.95
C ASP A 235 -11.13 -17.15 7.83
N THR A 236 -10.20 -16.90 6.93
CA THR A 236 -9.65 -15.56 6.66
C THR A 236 -10.31 -14.88 5.47
N ARG A 237 -11.30 -15.47 4.80
CA ARG A 237 -11.84 -14.95 3.53
C ARG A 237 -12.44 -13.56 3.63
N ARG A 238 -13.26 -13.28 4.66
CA ARG A 238 -13.82 -11.92 4.87
C ARG A 238 -12.72 -10.91 5.17
N TYR A 239 -11.74 -11.28 6.00
CA TYR A 239 -10.57 -10.45 6.27
C TYR A 239 -9.77 -10.15 5.00
N GLU A 240 -9.45 -11.16 4.19
CA GLU A 240 -8.67 -10.99 2.95
C GLU A 240 -9.44 -10.17 1.90
N ARG A 241 -10.77 -10.27 1.88
CA ARG A 241 -11.60 -9.40 1.04
C ARG A 241 -11.48 -7.95 1.48
N ALA A 242 -11.64 -7.67 2.77
CA ALA A 242 -11.49 -6.33 3.33
C ALA A 242 -10.08 -5.75 3.11
N GLU A 243 -9.05 -6.59 3.17
CA GLU A 243 -7.66 -6.19 2.86
C GLU A 243 -7.48 -5.77 1.39
N ARG A 244 -8.03 -6.54 0.45
CA ARG A 244 -8.02 -6.19 -0.99
C ARG A 244 -8.81 -4.91 -1.27
N GLU A 245 -9.97 -4.77 -0.63
CA GLU A 245 -10.83 -3.60 -0.76
C GLU A 245 -10.15 -2.33 -0.24
N LEU A 246 -9.47 -2.40 0.91
CA LEU A 246 -8.67 -1.28 1.41
C LEU A 246 -7.55 -0.90 0.45
N GLU A 247 -6.88 -1.89 -0.13
CA GLU A 247 -5.80 -1.67 -1.08
C GLU A 247 -6.29 -1.01 -2.38
N ASP A 248 -7.45 -1.42 -2.89
CA ASP A 248 -8.06 -0.80 -4.07
C ASP A 248 -8.49 0.65 -3.77
N ILE A 249 -9.10 0.89 -2.60
CA ILE A 249 -9.42 2.26 -2.12
C ILE A 249 -8.15 3.11 -2.01
N ARG A 250 -7.07 2.55 -1.45
CA ARG A 250 -5.79 3.26 -1.29
C ARG A 250 -5.24 3.70 -2.64
N ARG A 251 -5.27 2.83 -3.66
CA ARG A 251 -4.83 3.17 -5.02
C ARG A 251 -5.67 4.29 -5.63
N GLU A 252 -6.97 4.29 -5.41
CA GLU A 252 -7.85 5.35 -5.90
C GLU A 252 -7.52 6.70 -5.23
N VAL A 253 -7.32 6.71 -3.91
CA VAL A 253 -6.90 7.92 -3.16
C VAL A 253 -5.53 8.43 -3.65
N GLU A 254 -4.58 7.53 -3.87
CA GLU A 254 -3.26 7.87 -4.42
C GLU A 254 -3.36 8.42 -5.86
N ALA A 255 -4.25 7.88 -6.69
CA ALA A 255 -4.50 8.41 -8.03
C ALA A 255 -5.04 9.84 -8.00
N VAL A 256 -5.99 10.13 -7.10
CA VAL A 256 -6.51 11.50 -6.91
C VAL A 256 -5.39 12.44 -6.45
N LEU A 257 -4.54 12.01 -5.52
CA LEU A 257 -3.38 12.80 -5.08
C LEU A 257 -2.46 13.13 -6.25
N HIS A 258 -2.12 12.13 -7.08
CA HIS A 258 -1.27 12.34 -8.26
C HIS A 258 -1.87 13.32 -9.26
N VAL A 259 -3.17 13.24 -9.55
CA VAL A 259 -3.86 14.20 -10.44
C VAL A 259 -3.77 15.62 -9.89
N ARG A 260 -3.92 15.79 -8.56
CA ARG A 260 -3.78 17.10 -7.90
C ARG A 260 -2.38 17.66 -8.03
N GLU A 261 -1.38 16.86 -7.71
CA GLU A 261 0.04 17.27 -7.77
C GLU A 261 0.46 17.61 -9.22
N ASP A 262 0.02 16.82 -10.21
CA ASP A 262 0.30 17.12 -11.61
C ASP A 262 -0.34 18.45 -12.05
N ALA A 263 -1.61 18.67 -11.72
CA ALA A 263 -2.30 19.92 -12.04
C ALA A 263 -1.62 21.13 -11.39
N GLU A 264 -1.15 21.00 -10.14
CA GLU A 264 -0.39 22.05 -9.45
C GLU A 264 0.93 22.35 -10.17
N HIS A 265 1.70 21.31 -10.53
CA HIS A 265 2.94 21.47 -11.28
C HIS A 265 2.71 22.12 -12.65
N ARG A 266 1.66 21.72 -13.38
CA ARG A 266 1.27 22.31 -14.67
C ARG A 266 0.96 23.80 -14.53
N LEU A 267 0.15 24.17 -13.54
CA LEU A 267 -0.17 25.57 -13.24
C LEU A 267 1.07 26.40 -12.90
N MET A 268 2.03 25.84 -12.14
CA MET A 268 3.29 26.51 -11.84
C MET A 268 4.13 26.73 -13.11
N ARG A 269 4.25 25.72 -13.98
CA ARG A 269 4.97 25.85 -15.25
C ARG A 269 4.33 26.90 -16.16
N LEU A 270 3.01 26.86 -16.32
CA LEU A 270 2.25 27.85 -17.09
C LEU A 270 2.52 29.28 -16.63
N ARG A 271 2.51 29.51 -15.30
CA ARG A 271 2.81 30.83 -14.72
C ARG A 271 4.22 31.29 -15.07
N ASP A 272 5.21 30.41 -15.01
CA ASP A 272 6.60 30.74 -15.36
C ASP A 272 6.75 31.06 -16.86
N VAL A 273 6.14 30.26 -17.74
CA VAL A 273 6.15 30.50 -19.20
C VAL A 273 5.54 31.86 -19.54
N LEU A 274 4.35 32.16 -19.02
CA LEU A 274 3.71 33.46 -19.25
C LEU A 274 4.53 34.62 -18.66
N SER A 275 5.11 34.45 -17.47
CA SER A 275 6.00 35.46 -16.87
C SER A 275 7.26 35.70 -17.70
N ARG A 276 7.80 34.67 -18.38
CA ARG A 276 8.93 34.79 -19.31
C ARG A 276 8.51 35.52 -20.60
N ALA A 277 7.33 35.22 -21.12
CA ALA A 277 6.78 35.90 -22.30
C ALA A 277 6.62 37.40 -22.02
N ASP A 278 6.04 37.76 -20.88
CA ASP A 278 5.83 39.16 -20.47
C ASP A 278 7.12 39.95 -20.30
N ARG A 279 8.14 39.33 -19.68
CA ARG A 279 9.47 39.93 -19.58
C ARG A 279 10.08 40.13 -20.97
N THR A 280 10.00 39.14 -21.84
CA THR A 280 10.53 39.22 -23.23
C THR A 280 9.83 40.32 -24.03
N LEU A 281 8.50 40.48 -23.88
CA LEU A 281 7.76 41.56 -24.52
C LEU A 281 8.16 42.94 -23.96
N THR A 282 8.43 43.03 -22.65
CA THR A 282 8.90 44.27 -22.01
C THR A 282 10.29 44.67 -22.50
N GLU A 283 11.20 43.69 -22.61
CA GLU A 283 12.51 43.86 -23.23
C GLU A 283 12.38 44.31 -24.69
N ALA A 284 11.50 43.69 -25.47
CA ALA A 284 11.25 44.09 -26.86
C ALA A 284 10.74 45.53 -26.97
N ARG A 285 9.88 45.99 -26.05
CA ARG A 285 9.44 47.40 -26.02
C ARG A 285 10.58 48.36 -25.70
N SER A 286 11.42 48.02 -24.73
CA SER A 286 12.60 48.82 -24.38
C SER A 286 13.59 48.90 -25.55
N ALA A 287 13.90 47.75 -26.16
CA ALA A 287 14.77 47.66 -27.33
C ALA A 287 14.21 48.47 -28.51
N ARG A 288 12.89 48.50 -28.69
CA ARG A 288 12.26 49.31 -29.73
C ARG A 288 12.51 50.80 -29.54
N GLY A 289 12.39 51.29 -28.31
CA GLY A 289 12.72 52.68 -27.97
C GLY A 289 14.18 53.01 -28.28
N GLU A 290 15.10 52.10 -27.94
CA GLU A 290 16.52 52.26 -28.23
C GLU A 290 16.83 52.27 -29.74
N VAL A 291 16.22 51.37 -30.51
CA VAL A 291 16.39 51.29 -31.97
C VAL A 291 15.89 52.57 -32.64
N LEU A 292 14.69 53.02 -32.28
CA LEU A 292 14.10 54.25 -32.84
C LEU A 292 14.93 55.50 -32.49
N ALA A 293 15.59 55.53 -31.33
CA ALA A 293 16.49 56.62 -30.96
C ALA A 293 17.83 56.57 -31.71
N ARG A 294 18.33 55.37 -32.07
CA ARG A 294 19.67 55.18 -32.64
C ARG A 294 19.70 55.01 -34.16
N ILE A 295 18.59 54.65 -34.79
CA ILE A 295 18.51 54.30 -36.22
C ILE A 295 17.50 55.20 -36.92
N ALA A 296 17.98 56.04 -37.84
CA ALA A 296 17.15 56.93 -38.62
C ALA A 296 16.28 56.14 -39.62
N GLY A 297 15.00 56.52 -39.76
CA GLY A 297 14.11 55.99 -40.79
C GLY A 297 13.77 54.50 -40.68
N SER A 298 14.08 53.85 -39.55
CA SER A 298 13.72 52.43 -39.36
C SER A 298 12.23 52.24 -39.08
N VAL A 299 11.59 51.36 -39.86
CA VAL A 299 10.21 50.92 -39.59
C VAL A 299 10.29 49.73 -38.64
N VAL A 300 10.28 50.00 -37.34
CA VAL A 300 10.31 48.96 -36.30
C VAL A 300 8.88 48.56 -35.93
N PRO A 301 8.50 47.27 -36.05
CA PRO A 301 7.15 46.79 -35.72
C PRO A 301 6.70 47.19 -34.32
N ALA A 302 5.40 47.42 -34.15
CA ALA A 302 4.83 47.63 -32.82
C ALA A 302 4.81 46.33 -32.02
N VAL A 303 5.24 46.42 -30.76
CA VAL A 303 5.23 45.28 -29.83
C VAL A 303 3.99 45.41 -28.95
N SER A 304 3.08 44.43 -29.08
CA SER A 304 1.86 44.35 -28.27
C SER A 304 2.14 44.16 -26.78
N GLY A 305 1.14 44.48 -25.94
CA GLY A 305 1.13 44.25 -24.49
C GLY A 305 1.18 42.76 -24.11
N PRO A 306 1.38 42.44 -22.81
CA PRO A 306 1.03 41.12 -22.27
C PRO A 306 -0.40 40.73 -22.64
N SER A 307 -0.65 39.43 -22.85
CA SER A 307 -2.00 38.94 -23.10
C SER A 307 -2.81 38.87 -21.80
N ALA A 308 -3.69 39.86 -21.58
CA ALA A 308 -4.58 39.87 -20.42
C ALA A 308 -5.53 38.65 -20.41
N ALA A 309 -5.99 38.23 -21.58
CA ALA A 309 -6.88 37.08 -21.72
C ALA A 309 -6.24 35.77 -21.22
N LEU A 310 -4.94 35.54 -21.50
CA LEU A 310 -4.23 34.34 -21.01
C LEU A 310 -4.09 34.37 -19.47
N HIS A 311 -3.82 35.54 -18.89
CA HIS A 311 -3.72 35.70 -17.45
C HIS A 311 -5.06 35.49 -16.74
N GLU A 312 -6.15 36.00 -17.31
CA GLU A 312 -7.51 35.77 -16.81
C GLU A 312 -7.88 34.28 -16.89
N ARG A 313 -7.61 33.62 -18.01
CA ARG A 313 -7.84 32.17 -18.16
C ARG A 313 -6.98 31.34 -17.18
N LEU A 314 -5.72 31.72 -16.94
CA LEU A 314 -4.88 31.09 -15.91
C LEU A 314 -5.50 31.26 -14.52
N ALA A 315 -6.03 32.43 -14.19
CA ALA A 315 -6.72 32.66 -12.92
C ALA A 315 -7.98 31.78 -12.78
N VAL A 316 -8.75 31.60 -13.86
CA VAL A 316 -9.88 30.66 -13.90
C VAL A 316 -9.41 29.22 -13.67
N ALA A 317 -8.31 28.79 -14.29
CA ALA A 317 -7.74 27.46 -14.08
C ALA A 317 -7.31 27.24 -12.63
N VAL A 318 -6.68 28.23 -11.99
CA VAL A 318 -6.37 28.19 -10.55
C VAL A 318 -7.65 28.09 -9.70
N GLY A 319 -8.72 28.76 -10.11
CA GLY A 319 -10.04 28.65 -9.48
C GLY A 319 -10.60 27.22 -9.55
N TYR A 320 -10.56 26.59 -10.72
CA TYR A 320 -11.01 25.20 -10.90
C TYR A 320 -10.18 24.20 -10.10
N HIS A 321 -8.85 24.39 -10.03
CA HIS A 321 -7.99 23.56 -9.19
C HIS A 321 -8.39 23.64 -7.70
N ARG A 322 -8.64 24.85 -7.18
CA ARG A 322 -9.07 25.03 -5.78
C ARG A 322 -10.45 24.45 -5.49
N ALA A 323 -11.35 24.47 -6.47
CA ALA A 323 -12.70 23.94 -6.36
C ALA A 323 -12.80 22.42 -6.68
N GLY A 324 -11.70 21.76 -7.08
CA GLY A 324 -11.68 20.35 -7.42
C GLY A 324 -12.44 20.00 -8.71
N HIS A 325 -12.60 20.95 -9.65
CA HIS A 325 -13.32 20.73 -10.91
C HIS A 325 -12.42 20.14 -12.00
N TRP A 326 -11.94 18.92 -11.79
CA TRP A 326 -10.93 18.24 -12.63
C TRP A 326 -11.35 18.11 -14.10
N HIS A 327 -12.61 17.77 -14.35
CA HIS A 327 -13.16 17.60 -15.71
C HIS A 327 -13.12 18.88 -16.55
N ARG A 328 -13.18 20.05 -15.91
CA ARG A 328 -13.04 21.35 -16.59
C ARG A 328 -11.61 21.85 -16.60
N LEU A 329 -10.81 21.47 -15.60
CA LEU A 329 -9.43 21.89 -15.48
C LEU A 329 -8.55 21.26 -16.57
N SER A 330 -8.65 19.95 -16.79
CA SER A 330 -7.79 19.23 -17.74
C SER A 330 -7.78 19.85 -19.15
N PRO A 331 -8.92 19.99 -19.86
CA PRO A 331 -8.92 20.56 -21.21
C PRO A 331 -8.47 22.02 -21.21
N LEU A 332 -8.79 22.78 -20.15
CA LEU A 332 -8.35 24.16 -20.03
C LEU A 332 -6.83 24.28 -19.87
N LEU A 333 -6.19 23.36 -19.14
CA LEU A 333 -4.73 23.32 -19.00
C LEU A 333 -4.05 22.97 -20.32
N ASP A 334 -4.58 21.98 -21.05
CA ASP A 334 -4.03 21.57 -22.35
C ASP A 334 -4.03 22.76 -23.33
N ASP A 335 -5.18 23.44 -23.47
CA ASP A 335 -5.30 24.64 -24.30
C ASP A 335 -4.39 25.79 -23.85
N LEU A 336 -4.24 25.98 -22.53
CA LEU A 336 -3.42 27.06 -21.98
C LEU A 336 -1.92 26.81 -22.21
N GLU A 337 -1.48 25.55 -22.17
CA GLU A 337 -0.08 25.18 -22.38
C GLU A 337 0.35 25.49 -23.81
N GLU A 338 -0.45 25.08 -24.80
CA GLU A 338 -0.20 25.41 -26.20
C GLU A 338 -0.15 26.93 -26.42
N GLN A 339 -1.18 27.64 -25.93
CA GLN A 339 -1.26 29.10 -26.12
C GLN A 339 -0.15 29.87 -25.37
N ALA A 340 0.30 29.40 -24.21
CA ALA A 340 1.39 30.04 -23.47
C ALA A 340 2.73 29.88 -24.20
N ASP A 341 2.97 28.73 -24.81
CA ASP A 341 4.16 28.50 -25.63
C ASP A 341 4.14 29.34 -26.92
N GLU A 342 2.99 29.42 -27.60
CA GLU A 342 2.80 30.32 -28.74
C GLU A 342 3.04 31.79 -28.35
N GLU A 343 2.53 32.21 -27.20
CA GLU A 343 2.75 33.55 -26.65
C GLU A 343 4.25 33.80 -26.43
N LEU A 344 4.98 32.87 -25.81
CA LEU A 344 6.42 33.00 -25.62
C LEU A 344 7.19 33.06 -26.95
N GLN A 345 6.83 32.26 -27.94
CA GLN A 345 7.49 32.28 -29.25
C GLN A 345 7.23 33.59 -29.99
N ARG A 346 5.99 34.09 -29.99
CA ARG A 346 5.66 35.39 -30.56
C ARG A 346 6.37 36.55 -29.84
N ALA A 347 6.56 36.46 -28.52
CA ALA A 347 7.32 37.45 -27.76
C ALA A 347 8.80 37.47 -28.18
N ARG A 348 9.43 36.30 -28.31
CA ARG A 348 10.80 36.15 -28.81
C ARG A 348 10.95 36.67 -30.23
N ALA A 349 10.04 36.28 -31.13
CA ALA A 349 10.03 36.77 -32.51
C ALA A 349 9.93 38.30 -32.58
N SER A 350 9.11 38.91 -31.70
CA SER A 350 8.99 40.37 -31.59
C SER A 350 10.30 41.01 -31.15
N LEU A 351 10.99 40.45 -30.15
CA LEU A 351 12.30 40.94 -29.70
C LEU A 351 13.34 40.85 -30.81
N THR A 352 13.41 39.73 -31.52
CA THR A 352 14.33 39.55 -32.66
C THR A 352 14.04 40.55 -33.78
N ALA A 353 12.77 40.72 -34.16
CA ALA A 353 12.39 41.67 -35.20
C ALA A 353 12.73 43.11 -34.84
N VAL A 354 12.54 43.49 -33.57
CA VAL A 354 12.87 44.83 -33.07
C VAL A 354 14.37 45.10 -33.05
N THR A 355 15.17 44.12 -32.64
CA THR A 355 16.63 44.27 -32.48
C THR A 355 17.40 44.11 -33.80
N ALA A 356 16.78 43.57 -34.85
CA ALA A 356 17.41 43.32 -36.15
C ALA A 356 18.15 44.54 -36.75
N PRO A 357 17.63 45.78 -36.73
CA PRO A 357 18.36 46.93 -37.27
C PRO A 357 19.66 47.25 -36.51
N LEU A 358 19.69 47.05 -35.19
CA LEU A 358 20.91 47.22 -34.40
C LEU A 358 21.93 46.12 -34.71
N ALA A 359 21.47 44.89 -34.94
CA ALA A 359 22.32 43.79 -35.36
C ALA A 359 22.97 44.08 -36.73
N VAL A 360 22.21 44.55 -37.71
CA VAL A 360 22.72 44.98 -39.02
C VAL A 360 23.76 46.09 -38.86
N ARG A 361 23.52 47.07 -37.98
CA ARG A 361 24.52 48.12 -37.68
C ARG A 361 25.82 47.53 -37.15
N ALA A 362 25.75 46.58 -36.22
CA ALA A 362 26.93 45.94 -35.64
C ALA A 362 27.69 45.10 -36.68
N GLU A 363 26.97 44.39 -37.55
CA GLU A 363 27.54 43.63 -38.65
C GLU A 363 28.28 44.55 -39.64
N LEU A 364 27.68 45.66 -40.06
CA LEU A 364 28.31 46.62 -40.96
C LEU A 364 29.60 47.22 -40.37
N ARG A 365 29.63 47.47 -39.05
CA ARG A 365 30.85 47.90 -38.35
C ARG A 365 31.94 46.84 -38.42
N GLY A 366 31.61 45.59 -38.08
CA GLY A 366 32.55 44.47 -38.15
C GLY A 366 33.08 44.23 -39.56
N ARG A 367 32.21 44.33 -40.58
CA ARG A 367 32.61 44.29 -42.00
C ARG A 367 33.57 45.42 -42.33
N LEU A 368 33.25 46.67 -41.99
CA LEU A 368 34.13 47.81 -42.25
C LEU A 368 35.52 47.61 -41.62
N ASP A 369 35.59 47.15 -40.37
CA ASP A 369 36.86 46.89 -39.68
C ASP A 369 37.65 45.75 -40.34
N ALA A 370 36.98 44.69 -40.81
CA ALA A 370 37.62 43.60 -41.53
C ALA A 370 38.24 44.05 -42.87
N TYR A 371 37.53 44.89 -43.64
CA TYR A 371 38.05 45.43 -44.90
C TYR A 371 39.15 46.47 -44.68
N LYS A 372 39.11 47.26 -43.60
CA LYS A 372 40.23 48.11 -43.19
C LYS A 372 41.49 47.28 -42.94
N ALA A 373 41.36 46.19 -42.17
CA ALA A 373 42.49 45.31 -41.90
C ALA A 373 43.04 44.67 -43.20
N ARG A 374 42.18 44.39 -44.18
CA ARG A 374 42.60 43.91 -45.51
C ARG A 374 43.38 44.97 -46.29
N ALA A 375 42.90 46.20 -46.35
CA ALA A 375 43.60 47.31 -47.02
C ALA A 375 44.99 47.56 -46.42
N ILE A 376 45.12 47.47 -45.09
CA ILE A 376 46.42 47.55 -44.40
C ILE A 376 47.37 46.44 -44.85
N ARG A 377 46.89 45.19 -44.95
CA ARG A 377 47.72 44.06 -45.42
C ARG A 377 48.16 44.18 -46.88
N GLN A 378 47.39 44.87 -47.72
CA GLN A 378 47.69 45.09 -49.13
C GLN A 378 48.61 46.30 -49.38
N GLY A 379 48.96 47.06 -48.33
CA GLY A 379 49.80 48.26 -48.44
C GLY A 379 49.08 49.47 -49.05
N THR A 380 47.77 49.40 -49.25
CA THR A 380 46.96 50.44 -49.91
C THR A 380 46.23 51.34 -48.93
N ALA A 381 46.46 51.19 -47.62
CA ALA A 381 45.75 51.93 -46.58
C ALA A 381 45.96 53.45 -46.62
N ASP A 382 47.08 53.92 -47.18
CA ASP A 382 47.41 55.35 -47.29
C ASP A 382 46.86 56.02 -48.56
N ASP A 383 46.14 55.27 -49.42
CA ASP A 383 45.45 55.85 -50.58
C ASP A 383 44.39 56.87 -50.10
N PRO A 384 44.49 58.16 -50.51
CA PRO A 384 43.53 59.19 -50.12
C PRO A 384 42.07 58.82 -50.41
N LEU A 385 41.81 58.10 -51.50
CA LEU A 385 40.45 57.70 -51.89
C LEU A 385 39.88 56.62 -50.94
N LEU A 386 40.72 55.67 -50.50
CA LEU A 386 40.33 54.64 -49.54
C LEU A 386 40.11 55.22 -48.15
N MET A 387 40.94 56.16 -47.72
CA MET A 387 40.74 56.88 -46.46
C MET A 387 39.45 57.69 -46.47
N GLU A 388 39.15 58.42 -47.54
CA GLU A 388 37.91 59.20 -47.64
C GLU A 388 36.66 58.30 -47.57
N ARG A 389 36.67 57.19 -48.31
CA ARG A 389 35.56 56.21 -48.31
C ARG A 389 35.41 55.53 -46.95
N TYR A 390 36.52 55.16 -46.30
CA TYR A 390 36.50 54.60 -44.93
C TYR A 390 35.92 55.60 -43.94
N ASP A 391 36.38 56.84 -43.97
CA ASP A 391 35.94 57.89 -43.05
C ASP A 391 34.46 58.24 -43.27
N GLN A 392 33.99 58.23 -44.52
CA GLN A 392 32.58 58.40 -44.84
C GLN A 392 31.73 57.28 -44.22
N ALA A 393 32.10 56.02 -44.42
CA ALA A 393 31.40 54.88 -43.82
C ALA A 393 31.44 54.90 -42.29
N ARG A 394 32.60 55.26 -41.71
CA ARG A 394 32.78 55.37 -40.25
C ARG A 394 31.92 56.49 -39.66
N ARG A 395 31.87 57.68 -40.27
CA ARG A 395 31.03 58.79 -39.80
C ARG A 395 29.55 58.38 -39.74
N LEU A 396 29.05 57.72 -40.79
CA LEU A 396 27.67 57.25 -40.84
C LEU A 396 27.40 56.18 -39.76
N LEU A 397 28.23 55.14 -39.66
CA LEU A 397 28.01 54.02 -38.72
C LEU A 397 28.14 54.41 -37.24
N TRP A 398 28.91 55.44 -36.89
CA TRP A 398 29.07 55.93 -35.51
C TRP A 398 28.20 57.14 -35.18
N SER A 399 27.41 57.65 -36.12
CA SER A 399 26.39 58.69 -35.86
C SER A 399 25.20 58.16 -35.06
N ALA A 400 24.47 59.06 -34.39
CA ALA A 400 23.18 58.77 -33.77
C ALA A 400 22.23 59.96 -34.04
N PRO A 401 21.14 59.78 -34.80
CA PRO A 401 20.65 58.53 -35.40
C PRO A 401 21.41 58.14 -36.69
N CYS A 402 21.64 56.83 -36.89
CA CYS A 402 22.34 56.27 -38.04
C CYS A 402 21.37 55.90 -39.17
N ASP A 403 21.58 56.41 -40.38
CA ASP A 403 20.88 55.93 -41.59
C ASP A 403 21.54 54.63 -42.08
N LEU A 404 20.88 53.50 -41.84
CA LEU A 404 21.40 52.18 -42.21
C LEU A 404 21.58 52.00 -43.71
N ARG A 405 20.69 52.54 -44.55
CA ARG A 405 20.78 52.36 -46.01
C ARG A 405 21.96 53.14 -46.58
N ALA A 406 22.15 54.36 -46.08
CA ALA A 406 23.31 55.18 -46.45
C ALA A 406 24.62 54.55 -45.95
N ALA A 407 24.62 54.02 -44.72
CA ALA A 407 25.78 53.35 -44.15
C ALA A 407 26.17 52.08 -44.90
N GLU A 408 25.20 51.23 -45.26
CA GLU A 408 25.43 50.03 -46.07
C GLU A 408 26.04 50.36 -47.43
N SER A 409 25.47 51.36 -48.13
CA SER A 409 25.98 51.83 -49.42
C SER A 409 27.40 52.43 -49.32
N ALA A 410 27.73 53.09 -48.21
CA ALA A 410 29.09 53.60 -47.96
C ALA A 410 30.09 52.47 -47.69
N VAL A 411 29.69 51.45 -46.93
CA VAL A 411 30.52 50.26 -46.69
C VAL A 411 30.77 49.49 -47.99
N LEU A 412 29.75 49.27 -48.83
CA LEU A 412 29.91 48.60 -50.13
C LEU A 412 30.89 49.34 -51.05
N ARG A 413 30.77 50.67 -51.18
CA ARG A 413 31.71 51.48 -51.98
C ARG A 413 33.15 51.43 -51.48
N PHE A 414 33.35 51.29 -50.16
CA PHE A 414 34.68 51.06 -49.60
C PHE A 414 35.17 49.63 -49.91
N GLN A 415 34.31 48.62 -49.82
CA GLN A 415 34.65 47.24 -50.16
C GLN A 415 35.09 47.09 -51.62
N GLU A 416 34.34 47.70 -52.55
CA GLU A 416 34.67 47.75 -53.98
C GLU A 416 36.02 48.45 -54.20
N ALA A 417 36.25 49.59 -53.54
CA ALA A 417 37.52 50.31 -53.62
C ALA A 417 38.72 49.45 -53.18
N VAL A 418 38.59 48.72 -52.07
CA VAL A 418 39.63 47.83 -51.54
C VAL A 418 39.85 46.63 -52.47
N ALA A 419 38.82 46.18 -53.19
CA ALA A 419 38.94 45.10 -54.16
C ALA A 419 39.58 45.54 -55.49
N GLU A 420 39.32 46.77 -55.93
CA GLU A 420 39.88 47.36 -57.15
C GLU A 420 41.32 47.88 -56.97
N ALA A 421 41.74 48.15 -55.72
CA ALA A 421 43.10 48.57 -55.43
C ALA A 421 44.09 47.43 -55.73
N PRO A 422 45.10 47.63 -56.61
CA PRO A 422 46.10 46.61 -56.89
C PRO A 422 46.85 46.28 -55.60
N ALA A 423 47.06 44.99 -55.32
CA ALA A 423 47.96 44.60 -54.25
C ALA A 423 49.34 45.19 -54.56
N ALA A 424 49.96 45.86 -53.60
CA ALA A 424 51.35 46.27 -53.76
C ALA A 424 52.17 45.00 -54.04
N GLU A 425 52.57 44.79 -55.31
CA GLU A 425 53.54 43.77 -55.68
C GLU A 425 54.78 44.03 -54.83
N GLY A 426 55.20 42.99 -54.11
CA GLY A 426 56.35 43.04 -53.22
C GLY A 426 57.56 43.59 -53.95
N ALA A 427 57.98 44.80 -53.56
CA ALA A 427 59.33 45.26 -53.77
C ALA A 427 60.26 44.36 -52.95
N ALA A 428 60.73 43.26 -53.55
CA ALA A 428 62.05 42.66 -53.36
C ALA A 428 62.16 41.33 -54.15
N ASP A 429 62.25 41.42 -55.48
CA ASP A 429 63.21 40.58 -56.20
C ASP A 429 64.17 41.53 -56.94
N GLY A 430 65.44 41.40 -56.60
CA GLY A 430 66.52 42.32 -56.95
C GLY A 430 67.85 41.66 -56.65
N GLY A 431 68.03 40.42 -57.11
CA GLY A 431 69.35 39.85 -57.29
C GLY A 431 70.15 40.66 -58.31
N GLY A 432 71.33 41.13 -57.89
CA GLY A 432 72.33 41.77 -58.74
C GLY A 432 73.73 41.43 -58.21
N THR A 433 74.41 40.58 -58.98
CA THR A 433 75.72 39.97 -58.80
C THR A 433 76.88 40.93 -59.15
N GLU A 434 78.08 40.59 -58.64
CA GLU A 434 79.45 40.92 -59.10
C GLU A 434 80.09 42.30 -58.79
N GLY A 435 81.27 42.21 -58.17
CA GLY A 435 82.19 43.29 -57.79
C GLY A 435 83.12 42.87 -56.67
#